data_AF-A0A3N6B0I6-F1
#
_entry.id   AF-A0A3N6B0I6-F1
#
_cell.length_a   1.000
_cell.length_b   1.000
_cell.length_c   1.000
_cell.angle_alpha   90.00
_cell.angle_beta   90.00
_cell.angle_gamma   90.00
#
_symmetry.space_group_name_H-M   'P 1'
#
loop_
_entity.id
_entity.type
_entity.pdbx_description
1 polymer ?
#
loop_
_entity_poly.entity_id
_entity_poly.type
_entity_poly.pdbx_seq_one_letter_code
_entity_poly.pdbx_strand_id
1 'polypeptide(L)'
;MLPKDVLTLLTGETAKDTGRSSTRVFVVAAFLSPRTRQLLAQRGAAYADRAGNFRLVLQKPAVFIETAATEKNPEPDRRPLGSLKGPAAGRVVRALADFRPPYGIRELADRADATPAAVSRVAGLLDREAILARDEQGGIQSVDWIALLRRWTADYSFLRANQVSYYLEPRGLAALKEKLRNCKVSYALTGSVVASEIAPVASPRLAVAFSEEPERLAEKLYLRQSETGSNVMLARPFDTVVFDRTSERDGLRFVSVSQVAADLLTGPGRSPEEAESLIEWMKEHEDAWRA
;
A
#
# COMPACT_ATOMS: atom_id res chain seq x y z
N MET A 1 18.06 5.34 14.29
CA MET A 1 18.71 5.12 12.98
C MET A 1 17.64 5.10 11.93
N LEU A 2 17.78 5.89 10.87
CA LEU A 2 16.82 5.91 9.77
C LEU A 2 17.12 4.76 8.80
N PRO A 3 16.11 4.16 8.16
CA PRO A 3 16.30 3.18 7.08
C PRO A 3 17.35 3.57 6.03
N LYS A 4 17.39 4.85 5.62
CA LYS A 4 18.41 5.32 4.66
C LYS A 4 19.84 5.23 5.18
N ASP A 5 20.04 5.40 6.50
CA ASP A 5 21.37 5.32 7.11
C ASP A 5 21.93 3.90 7.01
N VAL A 6 21.05 2.88 7.04
CA VAL A 6 21.43 1.47 6.87
C VAL A 6 22.01 1.21 5.48
N LEU A 7 21.44 1.83 4.44
CA LEU A 7 21.95 1.70 3.07
C LEU A 7 23.38 2.24 2.95
N THR A 8 23.67 3.34 3.63
CA THR A 8 25.01 3.96 3.63
C THR A 8 26.01 3.20 4.49
N LEU A 9 25.58 2.70 5.67
CA LEU A 9 26.48 2.02 6.61
C LEU A 9 26.97 0.66 6.10
N LEU A 10 26.16 -0.06 5.33
CA LEU A 10 26.46 -1.42 4.89
C LEU A 10 27.08 -1.49 3.48
N THR A 11 27.22 -0.36 2.78
CA THR A 11 27.87 -0.28 1.45
C THR A 11 29.39 -0.08 1.53
N GLY A 12 29.92 0.34 2.68
CA GLY A 12 31.35 0.60 2.90
C GLY A 12 32.23 -0.63 3.20
N GLU A 13 31.65 -1.81 3.45
CA GLU A 13 32.41 -3.01 3.86
C GLU A 13 32.45 -4.10 2.77
N THR A 14 33.01 -3.78 1.60
CA THR A 14 33.59 -4.82 0.71
C THR A 14 35.04 -5.08 1.10
N ALA A 15 35.25 -5.55 2.34
CA ALA A 15 36.55 -6.04 2.80
C ALA A 15 36.59 -7.58 2.69
N LYS A 16 37.55 -8.04 1.90
CA LYS A 16 38.00 -9.41 1.58
C LYS A 16 37.40 -10.55 2.40
N ASP A 17 36.94 -11.56 1.67
CA ASP A 17 36.50 -12.84 2.19
C ASP A 17 37.61 -13.55 2.97
N THR A 18 37.54 -13.52 4.30
CA THR A 18 38.33 -14.36 5.19
C THR A 18 37.41 -15.13 6.14
N GLY A 19 36.58 -16.04 5.59
CA GLY A 19 36.19 -17.33 6.19
C GLY A 19 35.73 -17.44 7.65
N ARG A 20 35.43 -16.36 8.38
CA ARG A 20 35.00 -16.38 9.78
C ARG A 20 33.89 -15.33 10.04
N SER A 21 32.77 -15.83 10.56
CA SER A 21 31.55 -15.13 10.99
C SER A 21 30.65 -14.58 9.88
N SER A 22 29.45 -15.14 9.78
CA SER A 22 28.38 -14.74 8.84
C SER A 22 27.63 -13.47 9.25
N THR A 23 28.00 -12.85 10.38
CA THR A 23 27.32 -11.67 10.92
C THR A 23 28.39 -10.67 11.30
N ARG A 24 28.74 -9.80 10.35
CA ARG A 24 29.82 -8.81 10.50
C ARG A 24 29.34 -7.52 11.17
N VAL A 25 28.05 -7.23 11.11
CA VAL A 25 27.48 -5.98 11.61
C VAL A 25 26.34 -6.25 12.59
N PHE A 26 26.48 -5.69 13.79
CA PHE A 26 25.44 -5.68 14.84
C PHE A 26 25.02 -4.24 15.10
N VAL A 27 23.78 -3.90 14.75
CA VAL A 27 23.26 -2.53 14.84
C VAL A 27 22.45 -2.35 16.12
N VAL A 28 22.86 -1.40 16.96
CA VAL A 28 22.09 -0.98 18.15
C VAL A 28 21.59 0.44 17.95
N ALA A 29 20.29 0.65 18.15
CA ALA A 29 19.69 1.99 18.08
C ALA A 29 18.59 2.17 19.14
N ALA A 30 18.20 3.42 19.41
CA ALA A 30 17.09 3.69 20.32
C ALA A 30 15.79 3.03 19.85
N PHE A 31 15.49 3.12 18.55
CA PHE A 31 14.37 2.45 17.90
C PHE A 31 14.73 2.12 16.45
N LEU A 32 14.37 0.92 16.00
CA LEU A 32 14.51 0.48 14.61
C LEU A 32 13.12 0.29 14.01
N SER A 33 12.77 1.11 13.02
CA SER A 33 11.48 0.99 12.33
C SER A 33 11.34 -0.40 11.67
N PRO A 34 10.10 -0.88 11.41
CA PRO A 34 9.88 -2.13 10.66
C PRO A 34 10.70 -2.21 9.37
N ARG A 35 10.79 -1.10 8.62
CA ARG A 35 11.58 -1.02 7.39
C ARG A 35 13.08 -1.06 7.63
N THR A 36 13.59 -0.39 8.68
CA THR A 36 15.01 -0.47 9.06
C THR A 36 15.39 -1.93 9.34
N ARG A 37 14.56 -2.64 10.12
CA ARG A 37 14.77 -4.05 10.48
C ARG A 37 14.75 -4.96 9.25
N GLN A 38 13.80 -4.74 8.33
CA GLN A 38 13.73 -5.47 7.07
C GLN A 38 15.01 -5.28 6.23
N LEU A 39 15.48 -4.04 6.06
CA LEU A 39 16.69 -3.74 5.30
C LEU A 39 17.96 -4.30 5.94
N LEU A 40 18.04 -4.31 7.27
CA LEU A 40 19.13 -4.93 8.03
C LEU A 40 19.11 -6.46 7.85
N ALA A 41 17.93 -7.08 7.99
CA ALA A 41 17.75 -8.52 7.82
C ALA A 41 18.09 -8.99 6.40
N GLN A 42 17.66 -8.26 5.38
CA GLN A 42 17.98 -8.54 3.97
C GLN A 42 19.50 -8.49 3.68
N ARG A 43 20.25 -7.71 4.46
CA ARG A 43 21.71 -7.61 4.35
C ARG A 43 22.47 -8.54 5.30
N GLY A 44 21.76 -9.43 6.02
CA GLY A 44 22.38 -10.35 6.98
C GLY A 44 22.92 -9.66 8.23
N ALA A 45 22.55 -8.41 8.50
CA ALA A 45 22.94 -7.71 9.72
C ALA A 45 22.07 -8.15 10.91
N ALA A 46 22.70 -8.29 12.07
CA ALA A 46 22.01 -8.48 13.34
C ALA A 46 21.67 -7.12 13.95
N TYR A 47 20.64 -7.06 14.79
CA TYR A 47 20.19 -5.80 15.38
C TYR A 47 19.54 -5.95 16.75
N ALA A 48 19.53 -4.84 17.50
CA ALA A 48 18.78 -4.67 18.73
C ALA A 48 18.27 -3.21 18.88
N ASP A 49 17.12 -3.00 19.49
CA ASP A 49 16.66 -1.67 19.91
C ASP A 49 16.06 -1.65 21.32
N ARG A 50 15.82 -0.44 21.87
CA ARG A 50 15.24 -0.27 23.22
C ARG A 50 13.76 -0.68 23.30
N ALA A 51 13.10 -0.81 22.15
CA ALA A 51 11.73 -1.29 22.05
C ALA A 51 11.64 -2.81 22.25
N GLY A 52 12.76 -3.54 22.31
CA GLY A 52 12.80 -5.00 22.47
C GLY A 52 12.83 -5.76 21.15
N ASN A 53 13.05 -5.06 20.03
CA ASN A 53 13.22 -5.70 18.74
C ASN A 53 14.66 -6.21 18.62
N PHE A 54 14.82 -7.49 18.34
CA PHE A 54 16.13 -8.14 18.29
C PHE A 54 16.19 -9.15 17.15
N ARG A 55 17.34 -9.22 16.47
CA ARG A 55 17.67 -10.28 15.52
C ARG A 55 19.13 -10.62 15.64
N LEU A 56 19.43 -11.90 15.87
CA LEU A 56 20.78 -12.46 15.83
C LEU A 56 20.75 -13.74 15.02
N VAL A 57 21.58 -13.78 13.98
CA VAL A 57 21.84 -14.98 13.21
C VAL A 57 23.32 -15.29 13.38
N LEU A 58 23.70 -16.50 13.76
CA LEU A 58 25.07 -16.97 13.81
C LEU A 58 25.10 -18.34 13.14
N GLN A 59 26.07 -18.58 12.25
CA GLN A 59 26.23 -19.90 11.64
C GLN A 59 27.01 -20.88 12.54
N LYS A 60 27.95 -20.38 13.36
CA LYS A 60 28.78 -21.18 14.26
C LYS A 60 29.07 -20.43 15.58
N PRO A 61 28.50 -20.85 16.73
CA PRO A 61 27.44 -21.86 16.85
C PRO A 61 26.20 -21.46 16.06
N ALA A 62 25.41 -22.44 15.61
CA ALA A 62 24.16 -22.16 14.91
C ALA A 62 23.16 -21.57 15.90
N VAL A 63 22.92 -20.25 15.81
CA VAL A 63 22.01 -19.51 16.68
C VAL A 63 21.13 -18.62 15.82
N PHE A 64 19.82 -18.77 15.92
CA PHE A 64 18.85 -17.85 15.34
C PHE A 64 17.91 -17.38 16.43
N ILE A 65 17.91 -16.09 16.69
CA ILE A 65 17.03 -15.44 17.66
C ILE A 65 16.40 -14.25 16.96
N GLU A 66 15.07 -14.19 16.95
CA GLU A 66 14.32 -13.05 16.44
C GLU A 66 13.16 -12.74 17.40
N THR A 67 13.11 -11.50 17.87
CA THR A 67 12.00 -10.99 18.69
C THR A 67 11.45 -9.71 18.09
N ALA A 68 10.13 -9.64 17.99
CA ALA A 68 9.39 -8.44 17.62
C ALA A 68 8.54 -8.01 18.81
N ALA A 69 8.75 -6.79 19.31
CA ALA A 69 8.07 -6.29 20.50
C ALA A 69 7.04 -5.20 20.12
N THR A 70 7.49 -4.00 19.75
CA THR A 70 6.61 -2.92 19.25
C THR A 70 7.02 -2.45 17.86
N GLU A 71 6.03 -2.28 16.98
CA GLU A 71 6.20 -1.66 15.66
C GLU A 71 6.19 -0.14 15.71
N LYS A 72 5.74 0.45 16.83
CA LYS A 72 5.67 1.90 17.03
C LYS A 72 6.81 2.38 17.91
N ASN A 73 7.42 3.49 17.50
CA ASN A 73 8.48 4.15 18.27
C ASN A 73 7.91 4.64 19.62
N PRO A 74 8.42 4.17 20.77
CA PRO A 74 7.96 4.62 22.08
C PRO A 74 8.36 6.07 22.40
N GLU A 75 9.39 6.62 21.74
CA GLU A 75 9.85 8.01 21.89
C GLU A 75 9.83 8.72 20.52
N PRO A 76 8.65 9.12 20.01
CA PRO A 76 8.54 9.74 18.70
C PRO A 76 9.19 11.12 18.67
N ASP A 77 9.97 11.37 17.62
CA ASP A 77 10.60 12.66 17.36
C ASP A 77 9.52 13.73 17.11
N ARG A 78 9.67 14.92 17.71
CA ARG A 78 8.52 15.80 17.98
C ARG A 78 7.85 16.42 16.75
N ARG A 79 8.48 16.44 15.56
CA ARG A 79 7.87 16.99 14.30
C ARG A 79 8.40 16.39 12.99
N PRO A 80 8.07 15.12 12.69
CA PRO A 80 7.73 14.77 11.30
C PRO A 80 6.30 14.20 11.17
N LEU A 81 5.78 14.14 9.93
CA LEU A 81 4.52 13.42 9.64
C LEU A 81 4.66 11.97 10.13
N GLY A 82 3.92 11.58 11.16
CA GLY A 82 4.05 10.25 11.77
C GLY A 82 3.21 9.16 11.11
N SER A 83 2.32 9.53 10.19
CA SER A 83 1.33 8.64 9.59
C SER A 83 0.94 9.14 8.20
N LEU A 84 0.66 8.22 7.29
CA LEU A 84 0.10 8.51 5.95
C LEU A 84 -1.43 8.64 5.98
N LYS A 85 -2.00 8.93 7.16
CA LYS A 85 -3.43 9.12 7.36
C LYS A 85 -3.89 10.47 6.80
N GLY A 86 -5.04 10.42 6.13
CA GLY A 86 -5.82 11.58 5.71
C GLY A 86 -5.80 11.84 4.20
N PRO A 87 -6.79 12.61 3.70
CA PRO A 87 -6.99 12.96 2.29
C PRO A 87 -5.71 13.31 1.53
N ALA A 88 -5.00 14.36 1.95
CA ALA A 88 -3.83 14.86 1.25
C ALA A 88 -2.67 13.86 1.23
N ALA A 89 -2.46 13.10 2.30
CA ALA A 89 -1.40 12.09 2.33
C ALA A 89 -1.75 10.90 1.43
N GLY A 90 -3.00 10.43 1.46
CA GLY A 90 -3.51 9.39 0.58
C GLY A 90 -3.34 9.76 -0.90
N ARG A 91 -3.74 10.97 -1.30
CA ARG A 91 -3.57 11.48 -2.67
C ARG A 91 -2.11 11.46 -3.14
N VAL A 92 -1.18 11.92 -2.31
CA VAL A 92 0.25 11.90 -2.67
C VAL A 92 0.76 10.47 -2.79
N VAL A 93 0.35 9.57 -1.89
CA VAL A 93 0.73 8.15 -1.97
C VAL A 93 0.18 7.48 -3.24
N ARG A 94 -1.09 7.75 -3.59
CA ARG A 94 -1.70 7.31 -4.85
C ARG A 94 -0.85 7.75 -6.04
N ALA A 95 -0.52 9.04 -6.12
CA ALA A 95 0.27 9.59 -7.20
C ALA A 95 1.69 8.98 -7.26
N LEU A 96 2.35 8.81 -6.12
CA LEU A 96 3.68 8.15 -6.06
C LEU A 96 3.64 6.69 -6.54
N ALA A 97 2.54 5.98 -6.30
CA ALA A 97 2.36 4.62 -6.81
C ALA A 97 2.04 4.63 -8.31
N ASP A 98 1.14 5.50 -8.74
CA ASP A 98 0.59 5.53 -10.11
C ASP A 98 1.53 6.12 -11.15
N PHE A 99 2.41 7.03 -10.75
CA PHE A 99 3.32 7.71 -11.66
C PHE A 99 4.75 7.23 -11.46
N ARG A 100 5.47 7.10 -12.57
CA ARG A 100 6.89 6.75 -12.56
C ARG A 100 7.76 7.98 -12.45
N PRO A 101 8.75 7.98 -11.54
CA PRO A 101 9.78 9.00 -11.55
C PRO A 101 10.64 8.90 -12.82
N PRO A 102 11.36 9.97 -13.21
CA PRO A 102 11.61 11.17 -12.42
C PRO A 102 10.49 12.22 -12.51
N TYR A 103 10.22 12.90 -11.39
CA TYR A 103 9.36 14.10 -11.35
C TYR A 103 9.71 15.01 -10.17
N GLY A 104 9.38 16.28 -10.30
CA GLY A 104 9.55 17.27 -9.24
C GLY A 104 8.41 17.26 -8.23
N ILE A 105 8.63 17.91 -7.07
CA ILE A 105 7.59 18.09 -6.03
C ILE A 105 6.36 18.82 -6.57
N ARG A 106 6.54 19.84 -7.43
CA ARG A 106 5.43 20.64 -7.99
C ARG A 106 4.59 19.82 -8.97
N GLU A 107 5.27 19.13 -9.89
CA GLU A 107 4.60 18.25 -10.85
C GLU A 107 3.80 17.15 -10.15
N LEU A 108 4.37 16.51 -9.12
CA LEU A 108 3.64 15.51 -8.33
C LEU A 108 2.47 16.13 -7.55
N ALA A 109 2.59 17.38 -7.08
CA ALA A 109 1.52 18.09 -6.40
C ALA A 109 0.33 18.32 -7.33
N ASP A 110 0.59 18.74 -8.57
CA ASP A 110 -0.43 18.94 -9.60
C ASP A 110 -1.11 17.61 -9.96
N ARG A 111 -0.33 16.54 -10.16
CA ARG A 111 -0.86 15.20 -10.46
C ARG A 111 -1.68 14.59 -9.32
N ALA A 112 -1.40 14.97 -8.08
CA ALA A 112 -2.05 14.44 -6.88
C ALA A 112 -3.23 15.30 -6.39
N ASP A 113 -3.53 16.43 -7.03
CA ASP A 113 -4.44 17.45 -6.48
C ASP A 113 -4.13 17.73 -4.99
N ALA A 114 -2.86 18.05 -4.72
CA ALA A 114 -2.33 18.27 -3.38
C ALA A 114 -1.41 19.50 -3.36
N THR A 115 -1.12 20.02 -2.15
CA THR A 115 -0.17 21.14 -2.04
C THR A 115 1.28 20.66 -2.11
N PRO A 116 2.22 21.45 -2.66
CA PRO A 116 3.66 21.12 -2.63
C PRO A 116 4.20 20.87 -1.21
N ALA A 117 3.60 21.50 -0.20
CA ALA A 117 3.93 21.28 1.20
C ALA A 117 3.47 19.90 1.71
N ALA A 118 2.30 19.40 1.27
CA ALA A 118 1.87 18.04 1.56
C ALA A 118 2.81 17.02 0.89
N VAL A 119 3.12 17.23 -0.39
CA VAL A 119 4.07 16.37 -1.13
C VAL A 119 5.43 16.34 -0.46
N SER A 120 6.02 17.49 -0.12
CA SER A 120 7.31 17.57 0.55
C SER A 120 7.33 16.82 1.90
N ARG A 121 6.26 16.91 2.68
CA ARG A 121 6.15 16.19 3.97
C ARG A 121 6.08 14.68 3.78
N VAL A 122 5.25 14.20 2.85
CA VAL A 122 5.13 12.78 2.53
C VAL A 122 6.44 12.25 1.94
N ALA A 123 7.01 12.96 0.97
CA ALA A 123 8.28 12.57 0.36
C ALA A 123 9.42 12.52 1.38
N GLY A 124 9.48 13.49 2.31
CA GLY A 124 10.45 13.48 3.40
C GLY A 124 10.28 12.32 4.37
N LEU A 125 9.05 11.86 4.62
CA LEU A 125 8.81 10.64 5.41
C LEU A 125 9.31 9.40 4.67
N LEU A 126 8.92 9.24 3.41
CA LEU A 126 9.25 8.07 2.60
C LEU A 126 10.74 7.98 2.26
N ASP A 127 11.43 9.12 2.11
CA ASP A 127 12.88 9.22 1.97
C ASP A 127 13.61 8.73 3.22
N ARG A 128 13.18 9.18 4.42
CA ARG A 128 13.72 8.68 5.68
C ARG A 128 13.50 7.18 5.81
N GLU A 129 12.35 6.68 5.33
CA GLU A 129 12.01 5.26 5.32
C GLU A 129 12.67 4.46 4.19
N ALA A 130 13.49 5.09 3.33
CA ALA A 130 14.12 4.45 2.17
C ALA A 130 13.10 3.72 1.25
N ILE A 131 11.92 4.33 1.10
CA ILE A 131 10.86 3.94 0.17
C ILE A 131 10.99 4.72 -1.14
N LEU A 132 11.57 5.92 -1.11
CA LEU A 132 11.92 6.66 -2.31
C LEU A 132 13.32 7.25 -2.20
N ALA A 133 13.90 7.62 -3.34
CA ALA A 133 15.17 8.35 -3.42
C ALA A 133 14.96 9.70 -4.10
N ARG A 134 15.77 10.68 -3.70
CA ARG A 134 15.75 12.04 -4.23
C ARG A 134 17.14 12.47 -4.71
N ASP A 135 17.17 13.34 -5.71
CA ASP A 135 18.41 14.03 -6.14
C ASP A 135 18.78 15.19 -5.20
N GLU A 136 19.88 15.86 -5.50
CA GLU A 136 20.38 17.02 -4.73
C GLU A 136 19.40 18.22 -4.76
N GLN A 137 18.60 18.34 -5.82
CA GLN A 137 17.60 19.38 -6.01
C GLN A 137 16.25 19.02 -5.36
N GLY A 138 16.12 17.83 -4.77
CA GLY A 138 14.94 17.32 -4.11
C GLY A 138 13.88 16.71 -5.04
N GLY A 139 14.22 16.50 -6.32
CA GLY A 139 13.40 15.75 -7.28
C GLY A 139 13.34 14.27 -6.92
N ILE A 140 12.20 13.62 -7.17
CA ILE A 140 12.00 12.20 -6.82
C ILE A 140 12.51 11.36 -8.00
N GLN A 141 13.49 10.50 -7.72
CA GLN A 141 14.23 9.74 -8.74
C GLN A 141 13.82 8.27 -8.79
N SER A 142 13.43 7.69 -7.66
CA SER A 142 12.92 6.31 -7.60
C SER A 142 11.92 6.15 -6.47
N VAL A 143 10.99 5.20 -6.65
CA VAL A 143 9.98 4.84 -5.65
C VAL A 143 9.86 3.31 -5.63
N ASP A 144 10.14 2.70 -4.48
CA ASP A 144 9.78 1.32 -4.16
C ASP A 144 8.26 1.28 -3.89
N TRP A 145 7.48 1.17 -4.97
CA TRP A 145 6.03 1.26 -4.91
C TRP A 145 5.40 0.10 -4.13
N ILE A 146 6.07 -1.06 -4.03
CA ILE A 146 5.61 -2.17 -3.19
C ILE A 146 5.74 -1.78 -1.73
N ALA A 147 6.92 -1.31 -1.30
CA ALA A 147 7.12 -0.85 0.06
C ALA A 147 6.21 0.34 0.40
N LEU A 148 5.95 1.22 -0.55
CA LEU A 148 4.99 2.32 -0.43
C LEU A 148 3.58 1.81 -0.14
N LEU A 149 3.07 0.85 -0.92
CA LEU A 149 1.74 0.27 -0.71
C LEU A 149 1.63 -0.36 0.68
N ARG A 150 2.62 -1.16 1.08
CA ARG A 150 2.64 -1.78 2.43
C ARG A 150 2.67 -0.75 3.54
N ARG A 151 3.48 0.29 3.37
CA ARG A 151 3.58 1.37 4.34
C ARG A 151 2.27 2.14 4.46
N TRP A 152 1.60 2.37 3.34
CA TRP A 152 0.31 3.03 3.31
C TRP A 152 -0.78 2.21 3.98
N THR A 153 -0.87 0.91 3.67
CA THR A 153 -1.88 0.00 4.24
C THR A 153 -1.65 -0.34 5.72
N ALA A 154 -0.50 0.04 6.29
CA ALA A 154 -0.33 0.02 7.74
C ALA A 154 -1.17 1.11 8.46
N ASP A 155 -1.52 2.17 7.72
CA ASP A 155 -2.28 3.33 8.19
C ASP A 155 -3.70 3.39 7.63
N TYR A 156 -3.92 2.86 6.42
CA TYR A 156 -5.19 2.75 5.72
C TYR A 156 -5.86 1.40 5.98
N SER A 157 -7.20 1.40 6.03
CA SER A 157 -8.00 0.17 5.98
C SER A 157 -9.31 0.48 5.29
N PHE A 158 -9.66 -0.31 4.26
CA PHE A 158 -10.86 -0.10 3.47
C PHE A 158 -12.13 0.05 4.33
N LEU A 159 -12.34 -0.87 5.28
CA LEU A 159 -13.52 -0.89 6.14
C LEU A 159 -13.53 0.24 7.19
N ARG A 160 -12.37 0.78 7.57
CA ARG A 160 -12.26 1.84 8.59
C ARG A 160 -12.25 3.25 8.02
N ALA A 161 -11.69 3.41 6.83
CA ALA A 161 -11.56 4.71 6.18
C ALA A 161 -12.89 5.15 5.56
N ASN A 162 -13.66 4.21 4.99
CA ASN A 162 -14.84 4.51 4.18
C ASN A 162 -16.15 4.23 4.94
N GLN A 163 -17.25 4.85 4.50
CA GLN A 163 -18.59 4.48 4.99
C GLN A 163 -19.10 3.31 4.15
N VAL A 164 -19.05 2.11 4.71
CA VAL A 164 -19.37 0.86 4.00
C VAL A 164 -20.77 0.38 4.37
N SER A 165 -21.57 0.07 3.36
CA SER A 165 -22.89 -0.56 3.49
C SER A 165 -22.91 -1.91 2.76
N TYR A 166 -23.62 -2.87 3.35
CA TYR A 166 -23.65 -4.27 2.91
C TYR A 166 -24.97 -4.60 2.23
N TYR A 167 -24.88 -5.24 1.07
CA TYR A 167 -26.02 -5.60 0.25
C TYR A 167 -25.90 -7.00 -0.34
N LEU A 168 -27.05 -7.51 -0.76
CA LEU A 168 -27.21 -8.77 -1.46
C LEU A 168 -27.79 -8.50 -2.86
N GLU A 169 -27.08 -8.98 -3.87
CA GLU A 169 -27.62 -9.28 -5.19
C GLU A 169 -28.05 -10.76 -5.21
N PRO A 170 -29.36 -11.07 -5.17
CA PRO A 170 -29.85 -12.45 -5.06
C PRO A 170 -29.46 -13.34 -6.25
N ARG A 171 -29.20 -12.75 -7.43
CA ARG A 171 -28.80 -13.48 -8.64
C ARG A 171 -27.28 -13.61 -8.79
N GLY A 172 -26.51 -13.18 -7.78
CA GLY A 172 -25.06 -13.28 -7.76
C GLY A 172 -24.33 -12.20 -8.57
N LEU A 173 -23.00 -12.26 -8.55
CA LEU A 173 -22.13 -11.20 -9.09
C LEU A 173 -22.28 -10.99 -10.61
N ALA A 174 -22.61 -12.04 -11.38
CA ALA A 174 -22.83 -11.90 -12.81
C ALA A 174 -23.99 -10.93 -13.12
N ALA A 175 -25.12 -11.10 -12.42
CA ALA A 175 -26.26 -10.19 -12.56
C ALA A 175 -25.93 -8.77 -12.08
N LEU A 176 -25.12 -8.63 -11.03
CA LEU A 176 -24.63 -7.32 -10.59
C LEU A 176 -23.83 -6.61 -11.68
N LYS A 177 -22.86 -7.32 -12.31
CA LYS A 177 -22.05 -6.75 -13.40
C LYS A 177 -22.94 -6.27 -14.56
N GLU A 178 -23.93 -7.07 -14.98
CA GLU A 178 -24.87 -6.65 -16.04
C GLU A 178 -25.65 -5.37 -15.69
N LYS A 179 -26.12 -5.26 -14.44
CA LYS A 179 -26.83 -4.07 -13.97
C LYS A 179 -25.90 -2.85 -13.93
N LEU A 180 -24.66 -3.03 -13.47
CA LEU A 180 -23.65 -1.97 -13.39
C LEU A 180 -23.29 -1.40 -14.76
N ARG A 181 -23.19 -2.23 -15.81
CA ARG A 181 -22.93 -1.78 -17.19
C ARG A 181 -23.96 -0.78 -17.71
N ASN A 182 -25.20 -0.88 -17.24
CA ASN A 182 -26.32 -0.05 -17.67
C ASN A 182 -26.66 1.05 -16.65
N CYS A 183 -25.92 1.13 -15.54
CA CYS A 183 -26.19 2.07 -14.47
C CYS A 183 -25.58 3.44 -14.76
N LYS A 184 -26.38 4.51 -14.63
CA LYS A 184 -25.92 5.89 -14.81
C LYS A 184 -25.41 6.54 -13.51
N VAL A 185 -25.62 5.89 -12.36
CA VAL A 185 -25.09 6.39 -11.08
C VAL A 185 -23.58 6.15 -11.06
N SER A 186 -22.80 7.14 -10.65
CA SER A 186 -21.34 7.03 -10.61
C SER A 186 -20.91 5.90 -9.67
N TYR A 187 -20.04 5.03 -10.17
CA TYR A 187 -19.41 3.97 -9.39
C TYR A 187 -18.02 3.66 -9.92
N ALA A 188 -17.19 3.02 -9.10
CA ALA A 188 -15.98 2.34 -9.53
C ALA A 188 -15.78 1.06 -8.72
N LEU A 189 -15.66 -0.08 -9.40
CA LEU A 189 -15.40 -1.36 -8.76
C LEU A 189 -13.94 -1.43 -8.28
N THR A 190 -13.72 -2.15 -7.18
CA THR A 190 -12.43 -2.47 -6.58
C THR A 190 -12.43 -3.91 -6.04
N GLY A 191 -11.35 -4.31 -5.36
CA GLY A 191 -11.26 -5.59 -4.66
C GLY A 191 -11.25 -6.80 -5.60
N SER A 192 -11.73 -7.93 -5.09
CA SER A 192 -11.63 -9.25 -5.72
C SER A 192 -12.19 -9.31 -7.14
N VAL A 193 -13.27 -8.58 -7.41
CA VAL A 193 -13.86 -8.53 -8.75
C VAL A 193 -12.86 -7.97 -9.75
N VAL A 194 -12.23 -6.84 -9.45
CA VAL A 194 -11.24 -6.24 -10.36
C VAL A 194 -9.95 -7.07 -10.41
N ALA A 195 -9.50 -7.56 -9.26
CA ALA A 195 -8.33 -8.43 -9.17
C ALA A 195 -8.46 -9.65 -10.09
N SER A 196 -9.63 -10.29 -10.10
CA SER A 196 -9.89 -11.47 -10.92
C SER A 196 -9.87 -11.22 -12.43
N GLU A 197 -10.08 -9.98 -12.87
CA GLU A 197 -10.01 -9.58 -14.30
C GLU A 197 -8.56 -9.25 -14.73
N ILE A 198 -7.62 -9.14 -13.78
CA ILE A 198 -6.21 -8.77 -14.02
C ILE A 198 -5.29 -9.96 -13.75
N ALA A 199 -5.41 -10.56 -12.56
CA ALA A 199 -4.61 -11.66 -12.06
C ALA A 199 -5.54 -12.72 -11.43
N PRO A 200 -6.19 -13.57 -12.25
CA PRO A 200 -7.18 -14.53 -11.77
C PRO A 200 -6.55 -15.61 -10.90
N VAL A 201 -6.88 -15.61 -9.60
CA VAL A 201 -6.50 -16.65 -8.63
C VAL A 201 -7.69 -17.54 -8.29
N ALA A 202 -8.85 -16.92 -8.05
CA ALA A 202 -10.10 -17.60 -7.71
C ALA A 202 -11.30 -16.75 -8.15
N SER A 203 -12.46 -17.38 -8.31
CA SER A 203 -13.70 -16.66 -8.60
C SER A 203 -14.07 -15.76 -7.41
N PRO A 204 -14.33 -14.45 -7.63
CA PRO A 204 -14.71 -13.54 -6.57
C PRO A 204 -16.07 -13.92 -5.98
N ARG A 205 -16.21 -13.79 -4.65
CA ARG A 205 -17.47 -14.02 -3.93
C ARG A 205 -18.12 -12.73 -3.43
N LEU A 206 -17.39 -11.62 -3.50
CA LEU A 206 -17.78 -10.32 -3.02
C LEU A 206 -17.45 -9.28 -4.10
N ALA A 207 -18.44 -8.48 -4.48
CA ALA A 207 -18.20 -7.26 -5.24
C ALA A 207 -18.06 -6.07 -4.30
N VAL A 208 -17.08 -5.22 -4.56
CA VAL A 208 -16.87 -3.99 -3.82
C VAL A 208 -16.86 -2.83 -4.81
N ALA A 209 -17.64 -1.79 -4.55
CA ALA A 209 -17.67 -0.59 -5.38
C ALA A 209 -17.66 0.67 -4.53
N PHE A 210 -16.89 1.67 -4.96
CA PHE A 210 -17.03 3.03 -4.49
C PHE A 210 -18.16 3.74 -5.22
N SER A 211 -18.89 4.59 -4.51
CA SER A 211 -19.86 5.54 -5.06
C SER A 211 -20.01 6.73 -4.12
N GLU A 212 -20.23 7.94 -4.63
CA GLU A 212 -20.57 9.08 -3.78
C GLU A 212 -22.01 8.97 -3.22
N GLU A 213 -22.87 8.23 -3.92
CA GLU A 213 -24.29 8.01 -3.60
C GLU A 213 -24.60 6.49 -3.48
N PRO A 214 -23.97 5.74 -2.55
CA PRO A 214 -24.13 4.29 -2.44
C PRO A 214 -25.59 3.85 -2.22
N GLU A 215 -26.39 4.63 -1.49
CA GLU A 215 -27.80 4.31 -1.26
C GLU A 215 -28.62 4.42 -2.56
N ARG A 216 -28.38 5.46 -3.36
CA ARG A 216 -29.00 5.63 -4.69
C ARG A 216 -28.53 4.57 -5.68
N LEU A 217 -27.25 4.21 -5.63
CA LEU A 217 -26.69 3.12 -6.44
C LEU A 217 -27.37 1.80 -6.08
N ALA A 218 -27.49 1.47 -4.79
CA ALA A 218 -28.18 0.27 -4.32
C ALA A 218 -29.64 0.22 -4.80
N GLU A 219 -30.37 1.33 -4.69
CA GLU A 219 -31.75 1.45 -5.18
C GLU A 219 -31.86 1.18 -6.68
N LYS A 220 -31.01 1.82 -7.49
CA LYS A 220 -31.01 1.63 -8.96
C LYS A 220 -30.61 0.22 -9.39
N LEU A 221 -29.77 -0.44 -8.61
CA LEU A 221 -29.37 -1.82 -8.85
C LEU A 221 -30.35 -2.83 -8.23
N TYR A 222 -31.40 -2.38 -7.52
CA TYR A 222 -32.34 -3.23 -6.78
C TYR A 222 -31.64 -4.18 -5.80
N LEU A 223 -30.59 -3.70 -5.12
CA LEU A 223 -29.88 -4.48 -4.11
C LEU A 223 -30.67 -4.53 -2.81
N ARG A 224 -30.59 -5.64 -2.09
CA ARG A 224 -31.22 -5.79 -0.77
C ARG A 224 -30.20 -5.51 0.31
N GLN A 225 -30.46 -4.55 1.19
CA GLN A 225 -29.59 -4.33 2.34
C GLN A 225 -29.57 -5.58 3.22
N SER A 226 -28.37 -6.04 3.60
CA SER A 226 -28.23 -7.23 4.45
C SER A 226 -26.92 -7.21 5.21
N GLU A 227 -26.97 -7.40 6.52
CA GLU A 227 -25.78 -7.52 7.38
C GLU A 227 -25.18 -8.94 7.35
N THR A 228 -25.94 -9.94 6.88
CA THR A 228 -25.49 -11.33 6.77
C THR A 228 -25.69 -11.86 5.34
N GLY A 229 -24.77 -12.72 4.88
CA GLY A 229 -24.86 -13.30 3.53
C GLY A 229 -24.78 -12.29 2.38
N SER A 230 -24.23 -11.09 2.62
CA SER A 230 -24.02 -10.07 1.60
C SER A 230 -22.94 -10.51 0.61
N ASN A 231 -23.16 -10.19 -0.67
CA ASN A 231 -22.19 -10.40 -1.76
C ASN A 231 -21.82 -9.08 -2.46
N VAL A 232 -22.31 -7.94 -1.95
CA VAL A 232 -21.98 -6.60 -2.43
C VAL A 232 -21.65 -5.70 -1.25
N MET A 233 -20.54 -4.98 -1.32
CA MET A 233 -20.23 -3.84 -0.47
C MET A 233 -20.22 -2.58 -1.32
N LEU A 234 -21.00 -1.58 -0.92
CA LEU A 234 -20.91 -0.24 -1.48
C LEU A 234 -20.27 0.69 -0.45
N ALA A 235 -19.28 1.44 -0.88
CA ALA A 235 -18.53 2.34 -0.01
C ALA A 235 -18.64 3.79 -0.50
N ARG A 236 -19.07 4.69 0.38
CA ARG A 236 -18.81 6.12 0.17
C ARG A 236 -17.35 6.39 0.54
N PRO A 237 -16.51 6.80 -0.43
CA PRO A 237 -15.11 6.97 -0.16
C PRO A 237 -14.86 8.16 0.75
N PHE A 238 -13.80 8.09 1.57
CA PHE A 238 -13.38 9.21 2.41
C PHE A 238 -12.78 10.37 1.62
N ASP A 239 -12.27 10.08 0.41
CA ASP A 239 -11.70 11.04 -0.53
C ASP A 239 -11.98 10.59 -1.97
N THR A 240 -12.28 11.54 -2.85
CA THR A 240 -12.68 11.29 -4.24
C THR A 240 -11.54 10.77 -5.13
N VAL A 241 -10.29 10.80 -4.66
CA VAL A 241 -9.12 10.26 -5.38
C VAL A 241 -9.26 8.80 -5.80
N VAL A 242 -10.15 8.02 -5.17
CA VAL A 242 -10.45 6.64 -5.62
C VAL A 242 -11.00 6.59 -7.05
N PHE A 243 -11.57 7.70 -7.55
CA PHE A 243 -12.09 7.83 -8.91
C PHE A 243 -11.05 8.33 -9.92
N ASP A 244 -9.88 8.79 -9.44
CA ASP A 244 -8.79 9.21 -10.30
C ASP A 244 -8.14 8.00 -10.97
N ARG A 245 -7.77 8.20 -12.24
CA ARG A 245 -7.18 7.15 -13.09
C ARG A 245 -8.02 5.87 -13.12
N THR A 246 -9.34 6.01 -12.99
CA THR A 246 -10.26 4.91 -13.26
C THR A 246 -10.10 4.46 -14.71
N SER A 247 -10.34 3.18 -14.95
CA SER A 247 -10.35 2.60 -16.29
C SER A 247 -11.72 2.00 -16.57
N GLU A 248 -12.11 1.95 -17.84
CA GLU A 248 -13.32 1.26 -18.28
C GLU A 248 -12.95 0.04 -19.14
N ARG A 249 -13.58 -1.08 -18.83
CA ARG A 249 -13.47 -2.33 -19.60
C ARG A 249 -14.80 -3.06 -19.55
N ASP A 250 -15.28 -3.54 -20.70
CA ASP A 250 -16.58 -4.22 -20.85
C ASP A 250 -17.75 -3.45 -20.21
N GLY A 251 -17.76 -2.12 -20.34
CA GLY A 251 -18.78 -1.23 -19.76
C GLY A 251 -18.77 -1.12 -18.24
N LEU A 252 -17.74 -1.65 -17.57
CA LEU A 252 -17.54 -1.54 -16.13
C LEU A 252 -16.40 -0.55 -15.85
N ARG A 253 -16.60 0.30 -14.84
CA ARG A 253 -15.58 1.21 -14.34
C ARG A 253 -14.83 0.58 -13.18
N PHE A 254 -13.50 0.61 -13.25
CA PHE A 254 -12.58 0.08 -12.24
C PHE A 254 -11.73 1.20 -11.66
N VAL A 255 -11.46 1.15 -10.36
CA VAL A 255 -10.43 1.99 -9.74
C VAL A 255 -9.06 1.63 -10.29
N SER A 256 -8.10 2.54 -10.12
CA SER A 256 -6.70 2.33 -10.48
C SER A 256 -6.09 1.11 -9.77
N VAL A 257 -5.17 0.40 -10.45
CA VAL A 257 -4.68 -0.92 -10.00
C VAL A 257 -4.04 -0.88 -8.61
N SER A 258 -3.29 0.17 -8.32
CA SER A 258 -2.69 0.36 -7.00
C SER A 258 -3.74 0.64 -5.90
N GLN A 259 -4.94 1.15 -6.24
CA GLN A 259 -6.05 1.31 -5.30
C GLN A 259 -6.69 -0.05 -5.03
N VAL A 260 -6.88 -0.86 -6.07
CA VAL A 260 -7.30 -2.26 -5.94
C VAL A 260 -6.37 -3.02 -4.99
N ALA A 261 -5.05 -2.88 -5.17
CA ALA A 261 -4.06 -3.51 -4.30
C ALA A 261 -4.20 -3.04 -2.83
N ALA A 262 -4.32 -1.74 -2.57
CA ALA A 262 -4.48 -1.21 -1.22
C ALA A 262 -5.79 -1.65 -0.54
N ASP A 263 -6.88 -1.70 -1.30
CA ASP A 263 -8.18 -2.18 -0.82
C ASP A 263 -8.14 -3.66 -0.50
N LEU A 264 -7.49 -4.48 -1.34
CA LEU A 264 -7.33 -5.92 -1.10
C LEU A 264 -6.44 -6.23 0.10
N LEU A 265 -5.31 -5.54 0.23
CA LEU A 265 -4.37 -5.68 1.35
C LEU A 265 -5.04 -5.45 2.71
N THR A 266 -6.15 -4.70 2.73
CA THR A 266 -6.88 -4.34 3.95
C THR A 266 -8.33 -4.83 3.93
N GLY A 267 -8.67 -5.66 2.95
CA GLY A 267 -10.00 -6.18 2.68
C GLY A 267 -10.32 -7.45 3.48
N PRO A 268 -11.59 -7.86 3.53
CA PRO A 268 -12.01 -9.02 4.30
C PRO A 268 -11.66 -10.36 3.62
N GLY A 269 -11.72 -11.45 4.38
CA GLY A 269 -11.63 -12.81 3.85
C GLY A 269 -10.27 -13.09 3.21
N ARG A 270 -10.29 -13.47 1.92
CA ARG A 270 -9.10 -13.84 1.14
C ARG A 270 -8.48 -12.66 0.36
N SER A 271 -8.94 -11.44 0.64
CA SER A 271 -8.49 -10.26 -0.08
C SER A 271 -6.97 -10.04 0.04
N PRO A 272 -6.32 -10.24 1.21
CA PRO A 272 -4.87 -10.09 1.30
C PRO A 272 -4.09 -11.05 0.40
N GLU A 273 -4.50 -12.31 0.27
CA GLU A 273 -3.86 -13.30 -0.62
C GLU A 273 -4.06 -12.97 -2.10
N GLU A 274 -5.25 -12.46 -2.46
CA GLU A 274 -5.50 -11.92 -3.81
C GLU A 274 -4.63 -10.69 -4.08
N ALA A 275 -4.39 -9.85 -3.06
CA ALA A 275 -3.49 -8.70 -3.15
C ALA A 275 -2.06 -9.12 -3.47
N GLU A 276 -1.54 -10.18 -2.84
CA GLU A 276 -0.20 -10.69 -3.14
C GLU A 276 -0.07 -11.09 -4.61
N SER A 277 -1.08 -11.78 -5.13
CA SER A 277 -1.09 -12.24 -6.53
C SER A 277 -1.20 -11.07 -7.51
N LEU A 278 -2.03 -10.06 -7.18
CA LEU A 278 -2.11 -8.83 -7.96
C LEU A 278 -0.79 -8.05 -7.95
N ILE A 279 -0.12 -7.95 -6.79
CA ILE A 279 1.17 -7.29 -6.66
C ILE A 279 2.24 -7.99 -7.50
N GLU A 280 2.18 -9.32 -7.61
CA GLU A 280 3.13 -10.03 -8.46
C GLU A 280 2.89 -9.78 -9.95
N TRP A 281 1.62 -9.78 -10.38
CA TRP A 281 1.28 -9.32 -11.73
C TRP A 281 1.73 -7.87 -11.97
N MET A 282 1.54 -6.96 -11.00
CA MET A 282 1.92 -5.55 -11.09
C MET A 282 3.43 -5.37 -11.30
N LYS A 283 4.28 -6.23 -10.72
CA LYS A 283 5.74 -6.21 -10.92
C LYS A 283 6.12 -6.56 -12.36
N GLU A 284 5.47 -7.56 -12.92
CA GLU A 284 5.73 -8.01 -14.29
C GLU A 284 5.17 -7.06 -15.35
N HIS A 285 4.19 -6.23 -14.98
CA HIS A 285 3.43 -5.37 -15.90
C HIS A 285 3.42 -3.90 -15.47
N GLU A 286 4.52 -3.37 -14.95
CA GLU A 286 4.54 -1.98 -14.48
C GLU A 286 4.06 -0.99 -15.54
N ASP A 287 4.28 -1.25 -16.85
CA ASP A 287 3.92 -0.34 -17.96
C ASP A 287 2.40 -0.29 -18.18
N ALA A 288 1.68 -1.32 -17.74
CA ALA A 288 0.25 -1.45 -17.95
C ALA A 288 -0.57 -0.63 -16.93
N TRP A 289 0.02 -0.27 -15.78
CA TRP A 289 -0.72 0.39 -14.70
C TRP A 289 -0.06 1.67 -14.17
N ARG A 290 1.27 1.82 -14.30
CA ARG A 290 1.98 3.06 -13.99
C ARG A 290 2.21 3.90 -15.24
N ALA A 291 2.00 5.21 -15.12
CA ALA A 291 2.26 6.18 -16.19
C ALA A 291 3.55 6.98 -15.97
#